data_AF-A0A0J6SBY5-F1
#
_entry.id   AF-A0A0J6SBY5-F1
#
_cell.length_a   1.000
_cell.length_b   1.000
_cell.length_c   1.000
_cell.angle_alpha   90.00
_cell.angle_beta   90.00
_cell.angle_gamma   90.00
#
_symmetry.space_group_name_H-M   'P 1'
#
loop_
_entity.id
_entity.type
_entity.pdbx_description
1 polymer ?
#
loop_
_entity_poly.entity_id
_entity_poly.type
_entity_poly.pdbx_seq_one_letter_code
_entity_poly.pdbx_strand_id
1 'polypeptide(L)'
;MSDLVLPLLDRVREPADLRQLPESDLAQLAAELRAETIDAVSVTGGHLGAGLGVIELTVALHYVFNTPDDRLIWDVGHQAYPHKILTGRRDRIRTLRQGGGLSGFTKRAESPYDPFGAAHSSTSISAGLGMAIGRDLSDAAARARGETPPRRNVVAVIGDGSISAGMAYEAMNNAGALKSRLIVILNDNDMSIAPPVGAMSSYLARLVSGDTYRSLRDTARQFGRLLPKALYDTAARAEEYARGILAGGGTMFEELGFHYVGPIDGHNL
;
A
#
# COMPACT_ATOMS: atom_id res chain seq x y z
N MET A 1 27.94 10.82 -6.14
CA MET A 1 27.29 9.61 -5.60
C MET A 1 26.98 9.90 -4.16
N SER A 2 25.85 9.42 -3.63
CA SER A 2 25.55 9.59 -2.21
C SER A 2 26.54 8.78 -1.38
N ASP A 3 27.04 9.36 -0.28
CA ASP A 3 27.98 8.71 0.65
C ASP A 3 27.25 7.81 1.68
N LEU A 4 25.95 7.55 1.47
CA LEU A 4 25.17 6.68 2.33
C LEU A 4 25.65 5.22 2.22
N VAL A 5 25.83 4.59 3.38
CA VAL A 5 26.12 3.16 3.50
C VAL A 5 24.80 2.42 3.66
N LEU A 6 24.36 1.71 2.62
CA LEU A 6 23.02 1.09 2.53
C LEU A 6 23.14 -0.40 2.14
N PRO A 7 23.74 -1.24 3.00
CA PRO A 7 24.20 -2.58 2.62
C PRO A 7 23.09 -3.56 2.21
N LEU A 8 21.87 -3.42 2.72
CA LEU A 8 20.74 -4.25 2.29
C LEU A 8 20.14 -3.69 1.01
N LEU A 9 19.92 -2.38 0.93
CA LEU A 9 19.34 -1.75 -0.26
C LEU A 9 20.26 -1.85 -1.47
N ASP A 10 21.58 -1.89 -1.28
CA ASP A 10 22.58 -2.11 -2.34
C ASP A 10 22.46 -3.52 -2.97
N ARG A 11 21.87 -4.47 -2.25
CA ARG A 11 21.58 -5.83 -2.72
C ARG A 11 20.21 -5.95 -3.39
N VAL A 12 19.34 -4.96 -3.26
CA VAL A 12 17.97 -4.97 -3.80
C VAL A 12 17.89 -4.07 -5.03
N ARG A 13 17.98 -4.66 -6.22
CA ARG A 13 17.78 -3.94 -7.49
C ARG A 13 16.32 -3.98 -7.92
N GLU A 14 15.66 -5.10 -7.71
CA GLU A 14 14.25 -5.30 -8.05
C GLU A 14 13.50 -6.09 -6.96
N PRO A 15 12.15 -6.16 -6.99
CA PRO A 15 11.38 -6.85 -5.96
C PRO A 15 11.71 -8.33 -5.78
N ALA A 16 12.29 -8.99 -6.79
CA ALA A 16 12.74 -10.38 -6.67
C ALA A 16 13.92 -10.52 -5.70
N ASP A 17 14.84 -9.55 -5.65
CA ASP A 17 15.96 -9.54 -4.70
C ASP A 17 15.45 -9.30 -3.26
N LEU A 18 14.48 -8.39 -3.11
CA LEU A 18 13.84 -8.09 -1.84
C LEU A 18 13.26 -9.35 -1.20
N ARG A 19 12.56 -10.18 -1.98
CA ARG A 19 11.94 -11.42 -1.50
C ARG A 19 12.93 -12.52 -1.11
N GLN A 20 14.21 -12.34 -1.38
CA GLN A 20 15.27 -13.26 -0.93
C GLN A 20 15.84 -12.89 0.44
N LEU A 21 15.54 -11.68 0.95
CA LEU A 21 15.96 -11.28 2.29
C LEU A 21 15.12 -12.03 3.34
N PRO A 22 15.70 -12.41 4.48
CA PRO A 22 14.92 -12.91 5.59
C PRO A 22 14.04 -11.79 6.16
N GLU A 23 12.86 -12.16 6.70
CA GLU A 23 11.93 -11.19 7.28
C GLU A 23 12.56 -10.30 8.37
N SER A 24 13.55 -10.84 9.10
CA SER A 24 14.32 -10.11 10.12
C SER A 24 15.05 -8.86 9.59
N ASP A 25 15.35 -8.84 8.30
CA ASP A 25 16.14 -7.78 7.66
C ASP A 25 15.24 -6.65 7.10
N LEU A 26 13.91 -6.86 7.03
CA LEU A 26 12.99 -5.91 6.40
C LEU A 26 12.93 -4.57 7.14
N ALA A 27 13.01 -4.58 8.46
CA ALA A 27 13.05 -3.34 9.26
C ALA A 27 14.31 -2.50 8.96
N GLN A 28 15.47 -3.15 8.78
CA GLN A 28 16.69 -2.46 8.39
C GLN A 28 16.58 -1.95 6.94
N LEU A 29 16.07 -2.77 6.03
CA LEU A 29 15.85 -2.32 4.65
C LEU A 29 14.93 -1.10 4.57
N ALA A 30 13.85 -1.08 5.36
CA ALA A 30 12.95 0.08 5.43
C ALA A 30 13.68 1.33 5.93
N ALA A 31 14.56 1.21 6.93
CA ALA A 31 15.40 2.33 7.38
C ALA A 31 16.35 2.83 6.27
N GLU A 32 16.97 1.92 5.53
CA GLU A 32 17.86 2.26 4.40
C GLU A 32 17.10 2.89 3.23
N LEU A 33 15.92 2.36 2.89
CA LEU A 33 15.04 2.91 1.85
C LEU A 33 14.57 4.33 2.20
N ARG A 34 14.28 4.57 3.49
CA ARG A 34 13.96 5.90 4.01
C ARG A 34 15.13 6.86 3.85
N ALA A 35 16.34 6.45 4.21
CA ALA A 35 17.53 7.27 4.04
C ALA A 35 17.78 7.63 2.56
N GLU A 36 17.70 6.65 1.65
CA GLU A 36 17.85 6.88 0.20
C GLU A 36 16.76 7.81 -0.35
N THR A 37 15.52 7.67 0.13
CA THR A 37 14.41 8.53 -0.29
C THR A 37 14.65 9.98 0.14
N ILE A 38 15.11 10.20 1.38
CA ILE A 38 15.45 11.54 1.89
C ILE A 38 16.59 12.16 1.08
N ASP A 39 17.67 11.41 0.88
CA ASP A 39 18.85 11.85 0.11
C ASP A 39 18.46 12.25 -1.32
N ALA A 40 17.74 11.39 -2.04
CA ALA A 40 17.31 11.66 -3.40
C ALA A 40 16.43 12.92 -3.51
N VAL A 41 15.42 13.03 -2.64
CA VAL A 41 14.47 14.16 -2.66
C VAL A 41 15.12 15.46 -2.18
N SER A 42 16.15 15.40 -1.33
CA SER A 42 16.91 16.60 -0.93
C SER A 42 17.60 17.28 -2.12
N VAL A 43 17.92 16.53 -3.18
CA VAL A 43 18.54 17.03 -4.41
C VAL A 43 17.51 17.55 -5.41
N THR A 44 16.41 16.82 -5.62
CA THR A 44 15.44 17.13 -6.69
C THR A 44 14.23 17.93 -6.23
N GLY A 45 13.96 17.99 -4.93
CA GLY A 45 12.65 18.33 -4.40
C GLY A 45 11.60 17.24 -4.73
N GLY A 46 10.34 17.49 -4.38
CA GLY A 46 9.23 16.56 -4.61
C GLY A 46 8.39 16.28 -3.36
N HIS A 47 7.54 15.26 -3.42
CA HIS A 47 6.60 14.92 -2.35
C HIS A 47 7.26 14.05 -1.27
N LEU A 48 8.10 14.65 -0.43
CA LEU A 48 8.84 13.92 0.60
C LEU A 48 7.91 13.23 1.62
N GLY A 49 7.02 13.98 2.25
CA GLY A 49 6.17 13.47 3.34
C GLY A 49 5.31 12.27 2.92
N ALA A 50 4.69 12.35 1.73
CA ALA A 50 3.88 11.27 1.19
C ALA A 50 4.69 9.99 0.94
N GLY A 51 5.91 10.11 0.41
CA GLY A 51 6.81 8.96 0.22
C GLY A 51 7.30 8.36 1.53
N LEU A 52 7.62 9.19 2.53
CA LEU A 52 8.07 8.73 3.84
C LEU A 52 6.99 7.98 4.62
N GLY A 53 5.72 8.35 4.44
CA GLY A 53 4.58 7.70 5.09
C GLY A 53 4.32 6.27 4.60
N VAL A 54 4.87 5.86 3.46
CA VAL A 54 4.61 4.54 2.85
C VAL A 54 5.87 3.67 2.71
N ILE A 55 6.95 3.98 3.44
CA ILE A 55 8.21 3.20 3.35
C ILE A 55 7.97 1.74 3.70
N GLU A 56 7.46 1.46 4.90
CA GLU A 56 7.17 0.11 5.37
C GLU A 56 6.12 -0.58 4.49
N LEU A 57 5.04 0.13 4.17
CA LEU A 57 4.00 -0.37 3.26
C LEU A 57 4.59 -0.78 1.90
N THR A 58 5.50 0.02 1.33
CA THR A 58 6.13 -0.28 0.04
C THR A 58 7.00 -1.54 0.14
N VAL A 59 7.79 -1.69 1.20
CA VAL A 59 8.59 -2.90 1.46
C VAL A 59 7.67 -4.11 1.57
N ALA A 60 6.64 -4.05 2.41
CA ALA A 60 5.68 -5.14 2.59
C ALA A 60 4.99 -5.53 1.28
N LEU A 61 4.55 -4.54 0.48
CA LEU A 61 3.89 -4.77 -0.79
C LEU A 61 4.78 -5.54 -1.77
N HIS A 62 6.04 -5.14 -1.93
CA HIS A 62 6.96 -5.80 -2.86
C HIS A 62 7.52 -7.13 -2.33
N TYR A 63 7.52 -7.31 -1.01
CA TYR A 63 7.87 -8.56 -0.37
C TYR A 63 6.75 -9.62 -0.53
N VAL A 64 5.49 -9.22 -0.35
CA VAL A 64 4.33 -10.13 -0.39
C VAL A 64 3.83 -10.38 -1.82
N PHE A 65 3.77 -9.35 -2.66
CA PHE A 65 3.21 -9.44 -4.01
C PHE A 65 4.30 -9.60 -5.08
N ASN A 66 4.04 -10.48 -6.05
CA ASN A 66 4.95 -10.73 -7.17
C ASN A 66 4.76 -9.70 -8.29
N THR A 67 5.13 -8.45 -8.04
CA THR A 67 5.14 -7.42 -9.09
C THR A 67 6.27 -7.68 -10.10
N PRO A 68 6.07 -7.45 -11.42
CA PRO A 68 4.94 -6.76 -12.04
C PRO A 68 3.78 -7.67 -12.51
N ASP A 69 3.84 -8.98 -12.24
CA ASP A 69 2.76 -9.93 -12.58
C ASP A 69 1.49 -9.62 -11.77
N ASP A 70 1.68 -9.40 -10.47
CA ASP A 70 0.71 -8.70 -9.63
C ASP A 70 0.72 -7.21 -9.99
N ARG A 71 -0.48 -6.63 -10.14
CA ARG A 71 -0.64 -5.21 -10.47
C ARG A 71 -0.70 -4.39 -9.20
N LEU A 72 0.28 -3.53 -8.98
CA LEU A 72 0.28 -2.54 -7.91
C LEU A 72 0.04 -1.15 -8.50
N ILE A 73 -1.04 -0.49 -8.06
CA ILE A 73 -1.44 0.83 -8.53
C ILE A 73 -1.34 1.81 -7.36
N TRP A 74 -0.55 2.86 -7.51
CA TRP A 74 -0.47 3.97 -6.56
C TRP A 74 -1.40 5.10 -7.03
N ASP A 75 -2.43 5.42 -6.25
CA ASP A 75 -3.30 6.57 -6.52
C ASP A 75 -2.52 7.88 -6.42
N VAL A 76 -2.74 8.82 -7.34
CA VAL A 76 -1.92 10.01 -7.61
C VAL A 76 -0.47 9.67 -8.00
N GLY A 77 0.21 8.73 -7.33
CA GLY A 77 1.57 8.29 -7.61
C GLY A 77 2.66 9.13 -6.93
N HIS A 78 2.29 10.19 -6.21
CA HIS A 78 3.22 11.10 -5.54
C HIS A 78 3.98 10.46 -4.35
N GLN A 79 3.39 9.45 -3.73
CA GLN A 79 3.97 8.66 -2.64
C GLN A 79 4.88 7.53 -3.15
N ALA A 80 4.98 7.31 -4.46
CA ALA A 80 5.61 6.12 -5.04
C ALA A 80 7.14 6.23 -5.20
N TYR A 81 7.83 7.15 -4.53
CA TYR A 81 9.31 7.25 -4.64
C TYR A 81 10.03 6.02 -4.08
N PRO A 82 9.67 5.49 -2.89
CA PRO A 82 10.23 4.24 -2.40
C PRO A 82 9.97 3.08 -3.35
N HIS A 83 8.78 3.06 -3.97
CA HIS A 83 8.42 2.08 -4.99
C HIS A 83 9.36 2.16 -6.21
N LYS A 84 9.64 3.37 -6.72
CA LYS A 84 10.60 3.54 -7.83
C LYS A 84 11.99 3.05 -7.46
N ILE A 85 12.46 3.34 -6.24
CA ILE A 85 13.76 2.89 -5.75
C ILE A 85 13.86 1.35 -5.75
N LEU A 86 12.84 0.66 -5.23
CA LEU A 86 12.81 -0.81 -5.14
C LEU A 86 12.52 -1.54 -6.47
N THR A 87 12.31 -0.82 -7.56
CA THR A 87 11.89 -1.38 -8.86
C THR A 87 12.83 -0.99 -9.99
N GLY A 88 14.13 -1.10 -9.73
CA GLY A 88 15.18 -0.96 -10.75
C GLY A 88 15.51 0.46 -11.16
N ARG A 89 15.04 1.49 -10.43
CA ARG A 89 15.22 2.91 -10.81
C ARG A 89 16.01 3.72 -9.79
N ARG A 90 16.66 3.06 -8.82
CA ARG A 90 17.45 3.73 -7.77
C ARG A 90 18.60 4.56 -8.33
N ASP A 91 19.32 4.07 -9.34
CA ASP A 91 20.42 4.79 -10.01
C ASP A 91 19.96 6.11 -10.63
N ARG A 92 18.74 6.14 -11.16
CA ARG A 92 18.12 7.30 -11.80
C ARG A 92 17.29 8.16 -10.85
N ILE A 93 17.13 7.79 -9.58
CA ILE A 93 16.21 8.48 -8.66
C ILE A 93 16.53 9.96 -8.47
N ARG A 94 17.81 10.34 -8.62
CA ARG A 94 18.27 11.74 -8.52
C ARG A 94 17.96 12.59 -9.76
N THR A 95 17.28 12.01 -10.77
CA THR A 95 16.74 12.71 -11.95
C THR A 95 15.22 12.96 -11.83
N LEU A 96 14.63 12.64 -10.68
CA LEU A 96 13.20 12.77 -10.43
C LEU A 96 12.70 14.19 -10.73
N ARG A 97 11.60 14.28 -11.50
CA ARG A 97 10.95 15.53 -11.95
C ARG A 97 11.83 16.43 -12.83
N GLN A 98 12.97 15.95 -13.33
CA GLN A 98 13.81 16.68 -14.28
C GLN A 98 13.46 16.29 -15.71
N GLY A 99 13.71 17.21 -16.67
CA GLY A 99 13.53 16.92 -18.10
C GLY A 99 14.40 15.74 -18.53
N GLY A 100 13.81 14.74 -19.18
CA GLY A 100 14.51 13.49 -19.55
C GLY A 100 14.78 12.52 -18.38
N GLY A 101 14.46 12.92 -17.15
CA GLY A 101 14.59 12.11 -15.94
C GLY A 101 13.35 11.29 -15.60
N LEU A 102 13.28 10.80 -14.36
CA LEU A 102 12.11 10.05 -13.87
C LEU A 102 10.92 10.97 -13.64
N SER A 103 9.72 10.47 -13.92
CA SER A 103 8.45 11.13 -13.58
C SER A 103 8.29 11.24 -12.07
N GLY A 104 7.70 12.35 -11.61
CA GLY A 104 7.29 12.53 -10.21
C GLY A 104 6.11 11.67 -9.77
N PHE A 105 5.56 10.86 -10.67
CA PHE A 105 4.44 9.94 -10.46
C PHE A 105 4.70 8.61 -11.18
N THR A 106 3.84 7.60 -10.96
CA THR A 106 3.91 6.36 -11.74
C THR A 106 3.62 6.63 -13.22
N LYS A 107 4.38 6.00 -14.11
CA LYS A 107 4.27 6.20 -15.56
C LYS A 107 4.51 4.89 -16.31
N ARG A 108 3.49 4.43 -17.06
CA ARG A 108 3.51 3.16 -17.82
C ARG A 108 4.71 3.02 -18.77
N ALA A 109 5.08 4.11 -19.45
CA ALA A 109 6.21 4.11 -20.37
C ALA A 109 7.59 4.15 -19.66
N GLU A 110 7.62 4.38 -18.34
CA GLU A 110 8.85 4.45 -17.55
C GLU A 110 9.23 3.10 -16.96
N SER A 111 8.25 2.26 -16.58
CA SER A 111 8.52 1.00 -15.88
C SER A 111 7.37 0.00 -16.03
N PRO A 112 7.66 -1.32 -16.18
CA PRO A 112 6.65 -2.36 -16.12
C PRO A 112 5.97 -2.46 -14.74
N TYR A 113 6.60 -1.93 -13.69
CA TYR A 113 6.05 -1.86 -12.34
C TYR A 113 5.03 -0.74 -12.14
N ASP A 114 4.81 0.11 -13.16
CA ASP A 114 3.87 1.23 -13.15
C ASP A 114 2.68 0.91 -14.09
N PRO A 115 1.78 -0.05 -13.77
CA PRO A 115 0.77 -0.54 -14.71
C PRO A 115 -0.28 0.53 -15.09
N PHE A 116 -0.43 1.57 -14.27
CA PHE A 116 -1.31 2.70 -14.50
C PHE A 116 -0.55 4.01 -14.25
N GLY A 117 -0.76 4.98 -15.15
CA GLY A 117 -0.21 6.33 -14.98
C GLY A 117 -1.12 7.12 -14.05
N ALA A 118 -0.60 7.57 -12.92
CA ALA A 118 -1.35 8.35 -11.94
C ALA A 118 -0.80 9.77 -11.85
N ALA A 119 -1.69 10.73 -11.57
CA ALA A 119 -1.39 12.12 -11.22
C ALA A 119 -2.66 12.78 -10.70
N HIS A 120 -3.79 12.52 -11.37
CA HIS A 120 -5.12 12.79 -10.81
C HIS A 120 -5.44 11.77 -9.71
N SER A 121 -6.12 12.24 -8.67
CA SER A 121 -6.53 11.42 -7.54
C SER A 121 -7.76 10.58 -7.85
N SER A 122 -8.00 9.59 -7.00
CA SER A 122 -9.25 8.81 -6.90
C SER A 122 -9.52 7.88 -8.09
N THR A 123 -8.48 7.60 -8.88
CA THR A 123 -8.57 6.81 -10.12
C THR A 123 -8.14 5.35 -9.93
N SER A 124 -7.41 5.04 -8.86
CA SER A 124 -6.74 3.75 -8.66
C SER A 124 -7.70 2.58 -8.51
N ILE A 125 -8.80 2.73 -7.77
CA ILE A 125 -9.79 1.66 -7.55
C ILE A 125 -10.48 1.32 -8.87
N SER A 126 -10.89 2.32 -9.65
CA SER A 126 -11.54 2.14 -10.96
C SER A 126 -10.58 1.46 -11.94
N ALA A 127 -9.35 1.96 -12.04
CA ALA A 127 -8.32 1.35 -12.88
C ALA A 127 -8.01 -0.10 -12.46
N GLY A 128 -7.90 -0.34 -11.15
CA GLY A 128 -7.68 -1.66 -10.57
C GLY A 128 -8.82 -2.63 -10.87
N LEU A 129 -10.08 -2.19 -10.74
CA LEU A 129 -11.24 -2.99 -11.10
C LEU A 129 -11.21 -3.39 -12.58
N GLY A 130 -10.89 -2.46 -13.48
CA GLY A 130 -10.72 -2.76 -14.91
C GLY A 130 -9.64 -3.82 -15.17
N MET A 131 -8.50 -3.72 -14.48
CA MET A 131 -7.43 -4.74 -14.56
C MET A 131 -7.86 -6.08 -13.98
N ALA A 132 -8.64 -6.09 -12.90
CA ALA A 132 -9.16 -7.30 -12.26
C ALA A 132 -10.15 -8.04 -13.18
N ILE A 133 -11.05 -7.31 -13.84
CA ILE A 133 -11.96 -7.88 -14.85
C ILE A 133 -11.18 -8.40 -16.06
N GLY A 134 -10.17 -7.65 -16.53
CA GLY A 134 -9.29 -8.11 -17.61
C GLY A 134 -8.57 -9.42 -17.28
N ARG A 135 -8.07 -9.56 -16.04
CA ARG A 135 -7.53 -10.83 -15.54
C ARG A 135 -8.58 -11.93 -15.57
N ASP A 136 -9.77 -11.70 -15.03
CA ASP A 136 -10.81 -12.74 -14.91
C ASP A 136 -11.23 -13.27 -16.29
N LEU A 137 -11.36 -12.38 -17.29
CA LEU A 137 -11.62 -12.74 -18.68
C LEU A 137 -10.47 -13.54 -19.30
N SER A 138 -9.22 -13.12 -19.07
CA SER A 138 -8.03 -13.85 -19.51
C SER A 138 -7.95 -15.24 -18.90
N ASP A 139 -8.28 -15.37 -17.61
CA ASP A 139 -8.25 -16.63 -16.87
C ASP A 139 -9.36 -17.57 -17.36
N ALA A 140 -10.56 -17.05 -17.64
CA ALA A 140 -11.65 -17.82 -18.23
C ALA A 140 -11.26 -18.37 -19.61
N ALA A 141 -10.62 -17.55 -20.45
CA ALA A 141 -10.13 -17.98 -21.76
C ALA A 141 -9.03 -19.06 -21.67
N ALA A 142 -8.12 -18.95 -20.70
CA ALA A 142 -7.10 -19.97 -20.45
C ALA A 142 -7.73 -21.30 -20.01
N ARG A 143 -8.68 -21.26 -19.07
CA ARG A 143 -9.42 -22.46 -18.61
C ARG A 143 -10.19 -23.13 -19.76
N ALA A 144 -10.78 -22.35 -20.66
CA ALA A 144 -11.45 -22.88 -21.84
C ALA A 144 -10.52 -23.63 -22.81
N ARG A 145 -9.21 -23.32 -22.80
CA ARG A 145 -8.16 -24.05 -23.53
C ARG A 145 -7.55 -25.21 -22.75
N GLY A 146 -8.03 -25.50 -21.54
CA GLY A 146 -7.45 -26.52 -20.65
C GLY A 146 -6.16 -26.06 -19.95
N GLU A 147 -5.85 -24.77 -19.96
CA GLU A 147 -4.69 -24.20 -19.27
C GLU A 147 -5.05 -23.81 -17.83
N THR A 148 -4.06 -23.90 -16.92
CA THR A 148 -4.22 -23.38 -15.56
C THR A 148 -3.73 -21.92 -15.53
N PRO A 149 -4.62 -20.93 -15.35
CA PRO A 149 -4.20 -19.54 -15.32
C PRO A 149 -3.34 -19.24 -14.09
N PRO A 150 -2.31 -18.40 -14.22
CA PRO A 150 -1.50 -17.97 -13.08
C PRO A 150 -2.33 -17.10 -12.13
N ARG A 151 -2.07 -17.22 -10.82
CA ARG A 151 -2.66 -16.33 -9.83
C ARG A 151 -2.08 -14.92 -10.01
N ARG A 152 -2.95 -13.93 -10.22
CA ARG A 152 -2.58 -12.52 -10.35
C ARG A 152 -3.45 -11.65 -9.45
N ASN A 153 -2.83 -10.90 -8.57
CA ASN A 153 -3.48 -9.94 -7.69
C ASN A 153 -3.53 -8.56 -8.36
N VAL A 154 -4.55 -7.79 -8.01
CA VAL A 154 -4.63 -6.37 -8.33
C VAL A 154 -4.79 -5.63 -7.02
N VAL A 155 -3.88 -4.69 -6.77
CA VAL A 155 -3.75 -3.93 -5.54
C VAL A 155 -3.80 -2.44 -5.88
N ALA A 156 -4.75 -1.72 -5.30
CA ALA A 156 -4.86 -0.27 -5.40
C ALA A 156 -4.53 0.35 -4.04
N VAL A 157 -3.50 1.19 -3.98
CA VAL A 157 -3.14 1.99 -2.80
C VAL A 157 -3.71 3.39 -2.97
N ILE A 158 -4.62 3.79 -2.09
CA ILE A 158 -5.33 5.07 -2.14
C ILE A 158 -5.19 5.81 -0.81
N GLY A 159 -5.02 7.14 -0.83
CA GLY A 159 -5.01 7.96 0.39
C GLY A 159 -6.42 8.33 0.86
N ASP A 160 -6.57 8.65 2.14
CA ASP A 160 -7.76 9.23 2.78
C ASP A 160 -8.34 10.45 2.04
N GLY A 161 -7.49 11.37 1.58
CA GLY A 161 -7.93 12.51 0.79
C GLY A 161 -8.53 12.09 -0.56
N SER A 162 -8.00 11.03 -1.17
CA SER A 162 -8.42 10.56 -2.50
C SER A 162 -9.66 9.66 -2.44
N ILE A 163 -9.86 8.91 -1.37
CA ILE A 163 -11.07 8.07 -1.23
C ILE A 163 -12.34 8.92 -1.04
N SER A 164 -12.20 10.20 -0.69
CA SER A 164 -13.31 11.14 -0.51
C SER A 164 -14.00 11.58 -1.80
N ALA A 165 -13.42 11.33 -2.98
CA ALA A 165 -13.99 11.78 -4.25
C ALA A 165 -14.98 10.77 -4.85
N GLY A 166 -16.00 11.27 -5.55
CA GLY A 166 -17.09 10.47 -6.14
C GLY A 166 -16.63 9.28 -7.00
N MET A 167 -15.52 9.42 -7.74
CA MET A 167 -14.96 8.34 -8.57
C MET A 167 -14.54 7.12 -7.73
N ALA A 168 -14.00 7.34 -6.52
CA ALA A 168 -13.65 6.24 -5.63
C ALA A 168 -14.90 5.48 -5.15
N TYR A 169 -15.98 6.19 -4.82
CA TYR A 169 -17.26 5.56 -4.43
C TYR A 169 -17.90 4.79 -5.57
N GLU A 170 -17.95 5.37 -6.77
CA GLU A 170 -18.50 4.72 -7.96
C GLU A 170 -17.72 3.43 -8.28
N ALA A 171 -16.39 3.50 -8.22
CA ALA A 171 -15.53 2.33 -8.41
C ALA A 171 -15.73 1.26 -7.33
N MET A 172 -15.83 1.65 -6.05
CA MET A 172 -16.10 0.70 -4.96
C MET A 172 -17.47 0.03 -5.11
N ASN A 173 -18.52 0.81 -5.40
CA ASN A 173 -19.86 0.27 -5.62
C ASN A 173 -19.88 -0.74 -6.78
N ASN A 174 -19.20 -0.43 -7.89
CA ASN A 174 -19.07 -1.35 -9.02
C ASN A 174 -18.25 -2.61 -8.64
N ALA A 175 -17.18 -2.46 -7.86
CA ALA A 175 -16.36 -3.59 -7.42
C ALA A 175 -17.18 -4.57 -6.56
N GLY A 176 -17.99 -4.05 -5.63
CA GLY A 176 -18.91 -4.85 -4.81
C GLY A 176 -19.93 -5.62 -5.64
N ALA A 177 -20.48 -4.99 -6.69
CA ALA A 177 -21.43 -5.64 -7.59
C ALA A 177 -20.77 -6.75 -8.45
N LEU A 178 -19.57 -6.51 -8.96
CA LEU A 178 -18.88 -7.44 -9.86
C LEU A 178 -18.16 -8.59 -9.15
N LYS A 179 -17.87 -8.44 -7.85
CA LYS A 179 -17.22 -9.47 -7.00
C LYS A 179 -15.89 -10.01 -7.55
N SER A 180 -15.22 -9.23 -8.39
CA SER A 180 -13.88 -9.56 -8.88
C SER A 180 -12.85 -9.36 -7.75
N ARG A 181 -11.81 -10.19 -7.72
CA ARG A 181 -10.77 -10.08 -6.69
C ARG A 181 -9.93 -8.81 -6.91
N LEU A 182 -10.16 -7.82 -6.06
CA LEU A 182 -9.45 -6.54 -5.97
C LEU A 182 -9.05 -6.28 -4.51
N ILE A 183 -7.82 -5.87 -4.28
CA ILE A 183 -7.32 -5.48 -2.96
C ILE A 183 -7.20 -3.96 -2.96
N VAL A 184 -7.81 -3.30 -1.97
CA VAL A 184 -7.69 -1.85 -1.78
C VAL A 184 -7.01 -1.62 -0.44
N ILE A 185 -5.91 -0.85 -0.47
CA ILE A 185 -5.19 -0.43 0.73
C ILE A 185 -5.44 1.07 0.89
N LEU A 186 -6.18 1.42 1.94
CA LEU A 186 -6.40 2.79 2.34
C LEU A 186 -5.24 3.24 3.23
N ASN A 187 -4.38 4.10 2.69
CA ASN A 187 -3.34 4.78 3.46
C ASN A 187 -3.94 6.01 4.14
N ASP A 188 -4.44 5.81 5.36
CA ASP A 188 -4.99 6.88 6.19
C ASP A 188 -3.90 7.49 7.08
N ASN A 189 -3.47 8.70 6.74
CA ASN A 189 -2.48 9.47 7.48
C ASN A 189 -3.06 10.78 8.04
N ASP A 190 -4.40 10.91 8.07
CA ASP A 190 -5.15 12.11 8.47
C ASP A 190 -4.67 13.39 7.75
N MET A 191 -4.19 13.25 6.51
CA MET A 191 -3.52 14.31 5.75
C MET A 191 -3.74 14.18 4.23
N SER A 192 -4.32 15.23 3.62
CA SER A 192 -4.17 15.48 2.18
C SER A 192 -2.94 16.40 1.96
N ILE A 193 -3.02 17.41 1.09
CA ILE A 193 -2.03 18.52 1.08
C ILE A 193 -2.21 19.41 2.33
N ALA A 194 -3.46 19.57 2.76
CA ALA A 194 -3.89 20.14 4.03
C ALA A 194 -4.70 19.06 4.80
N PRO A 195 -5.07 19.29 6.08
CA PRO A 195 -5.91 18.33 6.80
C PRO A 195 -7.15 17.94 5.98
N PRO A 196 -7.51 16.65 5.95
CA PRO A 196 -8.54 16.14 5.06
C PRO A 196 -9.90 16.71 5.47
N VAL A 197 -10.67 17.21 4.50
CA VAL A 197 -11.99 17.82 4.73
C VAL A 197 -13.12 16.88 4.36
N GLY A 198 -14.28 17.06 4.98
CA GLY A 198 -15.50 16.31 4.69
C GLY A 198 -15.85 15.23 5.71
N ALA A 199 -17.06 14.70 5.61
CA ALA A 199 -17.60 13.74 6.57
C ALA A 199 -16.85 12.39 6.60
N MET A 200 -16.16 12.06 5.49
CA MET A 200 -15.36 10.83 5.37
C MET A 200 -14.15 10.86 6.31
N SER A 201 -13.44 11.98 6.42
CA SER A 201 -12.31 12.11 7.35
C SER A 201 -12.76 11.87 8.79
N SER A 202 -13.91 12.44 9.19
CA SER A 202 -14.48 12.20 10.53
C SER A 202 -14.93 10.74 10.73
N TYR A 203 -15.37 10.06 9.66
CA TYR A 203 -15.71 8.65 9.70
C TYR A 203 -14.47 7.77 9.88
N LEU A 204 -13.42 7.97 9.08
CA LEU A 204 -12.15 7.27 9.20
C LEU A 204 -11.50 7.54 10.57
N ALA A 205 -11.45 8.79 11.01
CA ALA A 205 -10.96 9.14 12.34
C ALA A 205 -11.72 8.40 13.45
N ARG A 206 -13.05 8.23 13.35
CA ARG A 206 -13.84 7.43 14.31
C ARG A 206 -13.56 5.93 14.21
N LEU A 207 -13.31 5.39 13.02
CA LEU A 207 -12.86 4.01 12.86
C LEU A 207 -11.50 3.79 13.54
N VAL A 208 -10.61 4.78 13.48
CA VAL A 208 -9.30 4.75 14.15
C VAL A 208 -9.40 5.05 15.65
N SER A 209 -10.29 5.95 16.06
CA SER A 209 -10.38 6.48 17.42
C SER A 209 -11.44 5.81 18.30
N GLY A 210 -12.21 4.86 17.77
CA GLY A 210 -13.33 4.23 18.47
C GLY A 210 -12.91 3.82 19.88
N ASP A 211 -13.71 4.22 20.89
CA ASP A 211 -13.37 4.16 22.33
C ASP A 211 -12.91 2.78 22.84
N THR A 212 -13.20 1.74 22.07
CA THR A 212 -12.76 0.35 22.24
C THR A 212 -11.24 0.15 22.02
N TYR A 213 -10.62 0.93 21.13
CA TYR A 213 -9.19 0.85 20.77
C TYR A 213 -8.27 1.26 21.94
N ARG A 214 -8.62 2.33 22.68
CA ARG A 214 -7.82 2.82 23.81
C ARG A 214 -8.01 1.97 25.07
N SER A 215 -9.26 1.66 25.41
CA SER A 215 -9.61 0.95 26.67
C SER A 215 -9.10 -0.50 26.71
N LEU A 216 -9.16 -1.24 25.59
CA LEU A 216 -8.66 -2.62 25.53
C LEU A 216 -7.14 -2.71 25.42
N ARG A 217 -6.48 -1.78 24.72
CA ARG A 217 -5.01 -1.75 24.63
C ARG A 217 -4.36 -1.52 25.99
N ASP A 218 -4.94 -0.64 26.81
CA ASP A 218 -4.46 -0.37 28.16
C ASP A 218 -4.68 -1.57 29.09
N THR A 219 -5.82 -2.26 28.95
CA THR A 219 -6.12 -3.50 29.69
C THR A 219 -5.19 -4.64 29.26
N ALA A 220 -4.97 -4.84 27.96
CA ALA A 220 -4.08 -5.87 27.42
C ALA A 220 -2.60 -5.62 27.79
N ARG A 221 -2.14 -4.36 27.84
CA ARG A 221 -0.81 -3.99 28.36
C ARG A 221 -0.64 -4.35 29.84
N GLN A 222 -1.71 -4.24 30.63
CA GLN A 222 -1.68 -4.52 32.06
C GLN A 222 -1.58 -6.03 32.35
N PHE A 223 -2.20 -6.88 31.51
CA PHE A 223 -2.12 -8.35 31.62
C PHE A 223 -0.95 -8.98 30.87
N GLY A 224 -0.44 -8.36 29.80
CA GLY A 224 0.66 -8.88 28.97
C GLY A 224 2.03 -8.94 29.65
N ARG A 225 2.22 -8.27 30.79
CA ARG A 225 3.46 -8.34 31.59
C ARG A 225 3.71 -9.70 32.25
N LEU A 226 2.72 -10.59 32.25
CA LEU A 226 2.77 -11.92 32.87
C LEU A 226 2.95 -13.07 31.87
N LEU A 227 2.91 -12.80 30.57
CA LEU A 227 2.98 -13.84 29.52
C LEU A 227 4.32 -13.80 28.76
N PRO A 228 4.83 -14.96 28.29
CA PRO A 228 5.99 -15.01 27.39
C PRO A 228 5.74 -14.17 26.13
N LYS A 229 6.70 -13.32 25.76
CA LYS A 229 6.60 -12.33 24.67
C LYS A 229 6.08 -12.91 23.34
N ALA A 230 6.49 -14.15 23.00
CA ALA A 230 6.06 -14.82 21.77
C ALA A 230 4.54 -15.14 21.71
N LEU A 231 3.92 -15.46 22.85
CA LEU A 231 2.47 -15.70 22.93
C LEU A 231 1.68 -14.40 22.88
N TYR A 232 2.26 -13.32 23.42
CA TYR A 232 1.66 -11.98 23.35
C TYR A 232 1.61 -11.47 21.90
N ASP A 233 2.69 -11.58 21.14
CA ASP A 233 2.76 -11.08 19.76
C ASP A 233 1.82 -11.84 18.81
N THR A 234 1.67 -13.15 19.01
CA THR A 234 0.73 -13.99 18.25
C THR A 234 -0.72 -13.72 18.63
N ALA A 235 -1.02 -13.56 19.92
CA ALA A 235 -2.35 -13.17 20.37
C ALA A 235 -2.74 -11.77 19.90
N ALA A 236 -1.82 -10.80 19.94
CA ALA A 236 -2.07 -9.43 19.48
C ALA A 236 -2.38 -9.38 17.97
N ARG A 237 -1.62 -10.10 17.14
CA ARG A 237 -1.90 -10.21 15.69
C ARG A 237 -3.24 -10.88 15.40
N ALA A 238 -3.56 -11.96 16.12
CA ALA A 238 -4.85 -12.66 15.95
C ALA A 238 -6.03 -11.79 16.39
N GLU A 239 -5.86 -11.00 17.45
CA GLU A 239 -6.86 -10.07 17.96
C GLU A 239 -7.08 -8.89 17.00
N GLU A 240 -6.01 -8.32 16.43
CA GLU A 240 -6.07 -7.29 15.39
C GLU A 240 -6.82 -7.77 14.14
N TYR A 241 -6.59 -9.01 13.72
CA TYR A 241 -7.30 -9.65 12.61
C TYR A 241 -8.78 -9.94 12.92
N ALA A 242 -9.08 -10.41 14.15
CA ALA A 242 -10.45 -10.74 14.56
C ALA A 242 -11.33 -9.51 14.79
N ARG A 243 -10.75 -8.36 15.18
CA ARG A 243 -11.51 -7.12 15.41
C ARG A 243 -12.07 -6.50 14.12
N GLY A 244 -11.37 -6.64 12.99
CA GLY A 244 -11.89 -6.23 11.68
C GLY A 244 -13.20 -6.95 11.30
N ILE A 245 -13.39 -8.17 11.83
CA ILE A 245 -14.58 -9.01 11.61
C ILE A 245 -15.71 -8.69 12.62
N LEU A 246 -15.36 -8.12 13.78
CA LEU A 246 -16.27 -8.00 14.95
C LEU A 246 -16.78 -6.57 15.21
N ALA A 247 -16.44 -5.59 14.37
CA ALA A 247 -17.05 -4.26 14.39
C ALA A 247 -18.53 -4.36 13.96
N GLY A 248 -19.41 -4.70 14.91
CA GLY A 248 -20.81 -5.13 14.74
C GLY A 248 -21.83 -4.10 14.24
N GLY A 249 -21.47 -3.33 13.24
CA GLY A 249 -22.34 -2.57 12.34
C GLY A 249 -21.51 -2.31 11.09
N GLY A 250 -21.90 -2.88 9.94
CA GLY A 250 -21.06 -2.94 8.75
C GLY A 250 -20.39 -1.59 8.48
N THR A 251 -19.08 -1.58 8.35
CA THR A 251 -18.37 -0.42 7.84
C THR A 251 -18.96 -0.02 6.49
N MET A 252 -18.83 1.25 6.08
CA MET A 252 -19.29 1.66 4.75
C MET A 252 -18.67 0.78 3.65
N PHE A 253 -17.43 0.32 3.84
CA PHE A 253 -16.76 -0.58 2.92
C PHE A 253 -17.46 -1.95 2.83
N GLU A 254 -17.90 -2.50 3.95
CA GLU A 254 -18.65 -3.77 3.99
C GLU A 254 -20.03 -3.64 3.36
N GLU A 255 -20.72 -2.52 3.58
CA GLU A 255 -21.98 -2.21 2.89
C GLU A 255 -21.79 -2.06 1.36
N LEU A 256 -20.60 -1.63 0.93
CA LEU A 256 -20.19 -1.61 -0.48
C LEU A 256 -19.65 -2.96 -0.98
N GLY A 257 -19.74 -4.03 -0.18
CA GLY A 257 -19.38 -5.39 -0.57
C GLY A 257 -17.89 -5.75 -0.43
N PHE A 258 -17.10 -4.92 0.26
CA PHE A 258 -15.71 -5.24 0.58
C PHE A 258 -15.59 -6.03 1.87
N HIS A 259 -14.54 -6.83 1.98
CA HIS A 259 -14.09 -7.31 3.28
C HIS A 259 -13.11 -6.30 3.86
N TYR A 260 -13.44 -5.73 5.03
CA TYR A 260 -12.62 -4.72 5.68
C TYR A 260 -11.72 -5.33 6.76
N VAL A 261 -10.45 -4.95 6.77
CA VAL A 261 -9.48 -5.33 7.80
C VAL A 261 -8.72 -4.07 8.21
N GLY A 262 -8.82 -3.70 9.49
CA GLY A 262 -8.11 -2.57 10.06
C GLY A 262 -8.89 -1.83 11.15
N PRO A 263 -8.35 -0.70 11.64
CA PRO A 263 -7.07 -0.10 11.27
C PRO A 263 -5.86 -0.93 11.76
N ILE A 264 -4.74 -0.87 11.03
CA ILE A 264 -3.45 -1.52 11.37
C ILE A 264 -2.36 -0.46 11.39
N ASP A 265 -1.32 -0.64 12.22
CA ASP A 265 -0.13 0.21 12.18
C ASP A 265 0.66 0.03 10.86
N GLY A 266 0.54 1.01 9.96
CA GLY A 266 1.21 1.00 8.65
C GLY A 266 2.73 1.09 8.69
N HIS A 267 3.33 1.28 9.87
CA HIS A 267 4.78 1.34 10.07
C HIS A 267 5.34 0.09 10.78
N ASN A 268 4.53 -0.96 10.96
CA ASN A 268 4.96 -2.22 11.56
C ASN A 268 5.10 -3.31 10.47
N LEU A 269 6.34 -3.75 10.21
CA LEU A 269 6.69 -4.80 9.24
C LEU A 269 6.60 -6.21 9.82
#